data_AF-A0A9P6KZV1-F1
#
_entry.id   AF-A0A9P6KZV1-F1
#
_cell.length_a   1.000
_cell.length_b   1.000
_cell.length_c   1.000
_cell.angle_alpha   90.00
_cell.angle_beta   90.00
_cell.angle_gamma   90.00
#
_symmetry.space_group_name_H-M   'P 1'
#
loop_
_entity.id
_entity.type
_entity.pdbx_description
1 polymer ?
#
loop_
_entity_poly.entity_id
_entity_poly.type
_entity_poly.pdbx_seq_one_letter_code
_entity_poly.pdbx_strand_id
1 'polypeptide(L)'
;MATEEKFTSYLEKLYREQPEDIVLKIAEYVKEPKSLKEEVNNVKLELELQEADIVKSIFILEIVSKSIKTHKEFREYADFIVSILEKFTDYKYSIFRLRLIKSVINTRFYVPVSYYLFSTVKQTLEIKNLVSLNINVDYSNVKIKQAELKSEEIHMFIIKEFENLLMKHLDCFSNSIGFPELANVVIFELNNLKTGIFVEFFDRLISKIEKHKNYVQEERNKSKIDVLKTETVNAFEKNIKKMQS
;
A
#
# COMPACT_ATOMS: atom_id res chain seq x y z
N MET A 1 8.62 23.61 -36.31
CA MET A 1 7.63 22.94 -35.45
C MET A 1 7.47 21.52 -35.96
N ALA A 2 8.35 20.63 -35.51
CA ALA A 2 8.31 19.22 -35.88
C ALA A 2 7.76 18.44 -34.68
N THR A 3 6.57 17.89 -34.90
CA THR A 3 5.82 16.86 -34.18
C THR A 3 6.57 16.10 -33.08
N GLU A 4 6.26 16.44 -31.82
CA GLU A 4 6.40 15.54 -30.66
C GLU A 4 5.34 14.43 -30.74
N GLU A 5 5.47 13.48 -31.67
CA GLU A 5 4.89 12.15 -31.47
C GLU A 5 5.83 11.35 -30.55
N LYS A 6 5.93 11.78 -29.29
CA LYS A 6 6.49 10.93 -28.25
C LYS A 6 5.54 9.74 -28.09
N PHE A 7 6.05 8.54 -28.33
CA PHE A 7 5.43 7.24 -28.10
C PHE A 7 4.45 7.28 -26.93
N THR A 8 3.18 7.58 -27.23
CA THR A 8 2.12 7.68 -26.23
C THR A 8 1.65 6.25 -26.01
N SER A 9 1.81 5.72 -24.81
CA SER A 9 1.42 4.34 -24.55
C SER A 9 -0.09 4.15 -24.65
N TYR A 10 -0.53 2.90 -24.73
CA TYR A 10 -1.93 2.57 -24.87
C TYR A 10 -2.75 3.08 -23.69
N LEU A 11 -2.27 2.90 -22.45
CA LEU A 11 -2.99 3.37 -21.27
C LEU A 11 -2.97 4.89 -21.14
N GLU A 12 -1.91 5.56 -21.61
CA GLU A 12 -1.87 7.02 -21.66
C GLU A 12 -2.91 7.57 -22.66
N LYS A 13 -3.04 6.93 -23.82
CA LYS A 13 -4.08 7.28 -24.79
C LYS A 13 -5.48 7.12 -24.19
N LEU A 14 -5.75 6.00 -23.52
CA LEU A 14 -7.03 5.78 -22.82
C LEU A 14 -7.30 6.84 -21.74
N TYR A 15 -6.27 7.22 -20.97
CA TYR A 15 -6.40 8.25 -19.95
C TYR A 15 -6.75 9.62 -20.55
N ARG A 16 -6.18 9.97 -21.70
CA ARG A 16 -6.44 11.26 -22.37
C ARG A 16 -7.79 11.30 -23.07
N GLU A 17 -8.16 10.21 -23.75
CA GLU A 17 -9.36 10.17 -24.60
C GLU A 17 -10.65 9.92 -23.80
N GLN A 18 -10.56 9.28 -22.62
CA GLN A 18 -11.71 8.94 -21.77
C GLN A 18 -12.92 8.42 -22.58
N PRO A 19 -12.75 7.38 -23.41
CA PRO A 19 -13.82 6.94 -24.29
C PRO A 19 -14.99 6.35 -23.48
N GLU A 20 -16.20 6.40 -24.02
CA GLU A 20 -17.41 5.91 -23.33
C GLU A 20 -17.30 4.43 -22.90
N ASP A 21 -16.53 3.64 -23.65
CA ASP A 21 -16.26 2.22 -23.41
C ASP A 21 -14.97 1.96 -22.59
N ILE A 22 -14.43 2.96 -21.89
CA ILE A 22 -13.16 2.85 -21.16
C ILE A 22 -13.10 1.64 -20.21
N VAL A 23 -14.21 1.31 -19.55
CA VAL A 23 -14.27 0.16 -18.63
C VAL A 23 -14.07 -1.16 -19.36
N LEU A 24 -14.67 -1.31 -20.56
CA LEU A 24 -14.50 -2.50 -21.40
C LEU A 24 -13.07 -2.59 -21.91
N LYS A 25 -12.50 -1.48 -22.40
CA LYS A 25 -11.11 -1.42 -22.89
C LYS A 25 -10.08 -1.74 -21.79
N ILE A 26 -10.31 -1.27 -20.56
CA ILE A 26 -9.48 -1.64 -19.40
C ILE A 26 -9.59 -3.15 -19.12
N ALA A 27 -10.80 -3.70 -19.12
CA ALA A 27 -11.00 -5.13 -18.87
C ALA A 27 -10.34 -6.01 -19.94
N GLU A 28 -10.38 -5.60 -21.20
CA GLU A 28 -9.66 -6.25 -22.31
C GLU A 28 -8.15 -6.16 -22.12
N TYR A 29 -7.62 -4.97 -21.79
CA TYR A 29 -6.19 -4.80 -21.53
C TYR A 29 -5.69 -5.66 -20.36
N VAL A 30 -6.47 -5.74 -19.26
CA VAL A 30 -6.10 -6.58 -18.11
C VAL A 30 -6.03 -8.06 -18.49
N LYS A 31 -6.91 -8.52 -19.39
CA LYS A 31 -6.88 -9.90 -19.90
C LYS A 31 -5.68 -10.15 -20.80
N GLU A 32 -5.36 -9.22 -21.70
CA GLU A 32 -4.30 -9.36 -22.70
C GLU A 32 -3.44 -8.08 -22.78
N PRO A 33 -2.52 -7.89 -21.82
CA PRO A 33 -1.72 -6.68 -21.77
C PRO A 33 -0.72 -6.64 -22.92
N LYS A 34 -0.66 -5.50 -23.63
CA LYS A 34 0.23 -5.33 -24.78
C LYS A 34 1.70 -5.21 -24.39
N SER A 35 2.02 -4.37 -23.39
CA SER A 35 3.40 -4.09 -22.98
C SER A 35 3.48 -3.50 -21.57
N LEU A 36 3.42 -4.33 -20.52
CA LEU A 36 3.47 -3.85 -19.14
C LEU A 36 4.75 -3.08 -18.80
N LYS A 37 5.88 -3.55 -19.34
CA LYS A 37 7.19 -2.93 -19.10
C LYS A 37 7.26 -1.51 -19.67
N GLU A 38 6.67 -1.29 -20.84
CA GLU A 38 6.62 0.04 -21.45
C GLU A 38 5.70 0.99 -20.66
N GLU A 39 4.53 0.51 -20.23
CA GLU A 39 3.64 1.30 -19.36
C GLU A 39 4.33 1.73 -18.07
N VAL A 40 5.03 0.80 -17.41
CA VAL A 40 5.82 1.08 -16.20
C VAL A 40 6.94 2.09 -16.48
N ASN A 41 7.69 1.92 -17.58
CA ASN A 41 8.76 2.85 -17.95
C ASN A 41 8.23 4.26 -18.26
N ASN A 42 7.07 4.38 -18.89
CA ASN A 42 6.46 5.66 -19.19
C ASN A 42 6.02 6.38 -17.91
N VAL A 43 5.39 5.66 -16.98
CA VAL A 43 5.09 6.22 -15.65
C VAL A 43 6.36 6.65 -14.93
N LYS A 44 7.44 5.86 -15.02
CA LYS A 44 8.73 6.23 -14.42
C LYS A 44 9.25 7.55 -14.99
N LEU A 45 9.27 7.70 -16.30
CA LEU A 45 9.70 8.95 -16.96
C LEU A 45 8.80 10.14 -16.60
N GLU A 46 7.49 9.93 -16.53
CA GLU A 46 6.52 10.96 -16.12
C GLU A 46 6.78 11.45 -14.69
N LEU A 47 7.01 10.52 -13.75
CA LEU A 47 7.27 10.84 -12.35
C LEU A 47 8.64 11.51 -12.12
N GLU A 48 9.54 11.52 -13.11
CA GLU A 48 10.78 12.31 -13.10
C GLU A 48 10.57 13.79 -13.47
N LEU A 49 9.41 14.14 -14.04
CA LEU A 49 9.11 15.53 -14.38
C LEU A 49 8.81 16.37 -13.13
N GLN A 50 9.19 17.64 -13.17
CA GLN A 50 8.94 18.60 -12.07
C GLN A 50 7.44 18.76 -11.77
N GLU A 51 6.60 18.65 -12.79
CA GLU A 51 5.13 18.72 -12.70
C GLU A 51 4.48 17.40 -13.13
N ALA A 52 4.92 16.29 -12.54
CA ALA A 52 4.37 14.98 -12.85
C ALA A 52 2.84 14.91 -12.66
N ASP A 53 2.14 14.29 -13.62
CA ASP A 53 0.73 13.96 -13.47
C ASP A 53 0.57 12.68 -12.63
N ILE A 54 0.42 12.88 -11.33
CA ILE A 54 0.22 11.81 -10.34
C ILE A 54 -1.11 11.08 -10.57
N VAL A 55 -2.14 11.77 -11.05
CA VAL A 55 -3.45 11.17 -11.30
C VAL A 55 -3.36 10.18 -12.46
N LYS A 56 -2.73 10.60 -13.57
CA LYS A 56 -2.41 9.73 -14.71
C LYS A 56 -1.56 8.54 -14.27
N SER A 57 -0.51 8.79 -13.48
CA SER A 57 0.40 7.75 -13.02
C SER A 57 -0.33 6.66 -12.22
N ILE A 58 -1.22 7.05 -11.30
CA ILE A 58 -2.03 6.10 -10.52
C ILE A 58 -2.99 5.32 -11.41
N PHE A 59 -3.66 5.99 -12.35
CA PHE A 59 -4.56 5.33 -13.29
C PHE A 59 -3.84 4.19 -14.03
N ILE A 60 -2.65 4.47 -14.57
CA ILE A 60 -1.84 3.47 -15.27
C ILE A 60 -1.38 2.36 -14.32
N LEU A 61 -0.83 2.71 -13.16
CA LEU A 61 -0.31 1.73 -12.19
C LEU A 61 -1.39 0.78 -11.66
N GLU A 62 -2.61 1.26 -11.44
CA GLU A 62 -3.71 0.40 -11.01
C GLU A 62 -4.09 -0.63 -12.07
N ILE A 63 -4.08 -0.24 -13.35
CA ILE A 63 -4.34 -1.16 -14.46
C ILE A 63 -3.19 -2.16 -14.62
N VAL A 64 -1.94 -1.67 -14.53
CA VAL A 64 -0.74 -2.52 -14.56
C VAL A 64 -0.78 -3.55 -13.44
N SER A 65 -1.09 -3.15 -12.21
CA SER A 65 -1.14 -4.07 -11.06
C SER A 65 -2.10 -5.23 -11.25
N LYS A 66 -3.23 -4.99 -11.92
CA LYS A 66 -4.25 -6.00 -12.26
C LYS A 66 -3.84 -6.90 -13.42
N SER A 67 -2.91 -6.44 -14.25
CA SER A 67 -2.47 -7.12 -15.46
C SER A 67 -1.25 -8.03 -15.26
N ILE A 68 -0.60 -7.96 -14.10
CA ILE A 68 0.57 -8.78 -13.74
C ILE A 68 0.17 -10.26 -13.64
N LYS A 69 0.90 -11.14 -14.34
CA LYS A 69 0.59 -12.58 -14.40
C LYS A 69 1.70 -13.45 -13.80
N THR A 70 2.92 -12.93 -13.75
CA THR A 70 4.09 -13.70 -13.32
C THR A 70 4.73 -13.13 -12.05
N HIS A 71 5.45 -13.97 -11.32
CA HIS A 71 6.17 -13.56 -10.12
C HIS A 71 7.27 -12.53 -10.42
N LYS A 72 7.91 -12.66 -11.60
CA LYS A 72 8.96 -11.73 -12.05
C LYS A 72 8.40 -10.33 -12.28
N GLU A 73 7.29 -10.23 -13.03
CA GLU A 73 6.60 -8.95 -13.25
C GLU A 73 6.14 -8.31 -11.94
N PHE A 74 5.63 -9.12 -11.00
CA PHE A 74 5.24 -8.62 -9.70
C PHE A 74 6.42 -8.01 -8.92
N ARG A 75 7.57 -8.70 -8.91
CA ARG A 75 8.78 -8.19 -8.24
C ARG A 75 9.23 -6.87 -8.86
N GLU A 76 9.34 -6.81 -10.19
CA GLU A 76 9.73 -5.58 -10.91
C GLU A 76 8.76 -4.43 -10.62
N TYR A 77 7.45 -4.72 -10.56
CA TYR A 77 6.43 -3.74 -10.18
C TYR A 77 6.57 -3.29 -8.72
N ALA A 78 6.75 -4.21 -7.78
CA ALA A 78 6.93 -3.89 -6.36
C ALA A 78 8.18 -3.04 -6.11
N ASP A 79 9.31 -3.37 -6.75
CA ASP A 79 10.55 -2.59 -6.69
C ASP A 79 10.32 -1.17 -7.22
N PHE A 80 9.56 -1.04 -8.31
CA PHE A 80 9.21 0.27 -8.84
C PHE A 80 8.31 1.05 -7.88
N ILE A 81 7.27 0.44 -7.31
CA ILE A 81 6.39 1.07 -6.32
C ILE A 81 7.18 1.55 -5.11
N VAL A 82 8.11 0.74 -4.61
CA VAL A 82 9.02 1.11 -3.53
C VAL A 82 9.84 2.35 -3.90
N SER A 83 10.42 2.40 -5.12
CA SER A 83 11.17 3.58 -5.56
C SER A 83 10.33 4.86 -5.60
N ILE A 84 9.03 4.75 -5.93
CA ILE A 84 8.11 5.89 -5.89
C ILE A 84 7.85 6.31 -4.43
N LEU A 85 7.63 5.35 -3.52
CA LEU A 85 7.41 5.64 -2.10
C LEU A 85 8.61 6.32 -1.44
N GLU A 86 9.83 6.02 -1.89
CA GLU A 86 11.07 6.65 -1.44
C GLU A 86 11.29 8.05 -2.00
N LYS A 87 10.75 8.33 -3.19
CA LYS A 87 10.83 9.64 -3.82
C LYS A 87 9.78 10.62 -3.30
N PHE A 88 8.54 10.17 -3.16
CA PHE A 88 7.39 11.01 -2.80
C PHE A 88 7.14 10.97 -1.30
N THR A 89 8.11 11.41 -0.50
CA THR A 89 8.04 11.29 0.97
C THR A 89 7.18 12.35 1.63
N ASP A 90 6.97 13.52 1.01
CA ASP A 90 6.25 14.64 1.63
C ASP A 90 4.79 14.30 2.01
N TYR A 91 4.31 14.90 3.11
CA TYR A 91 2.92 14.72 3.60
C TYR A 91 1.85 15.03 2.54
N LYS A 92 2.10 15.98 1.62
CA LYS A 92 1.18 16.32 0.52
C LYS A 92 0.88 15.15 -0.43
N TYR A 93 1.72 14.11 -0.39
CA TYR A 93 1.58 12.88 -1.17
C TYR A 93 1.11 11.68 -0.33
N SER A 94 0.72 11.88 0.93
CA SER A 94 0.30 10.79 1.83
C SER A 94 -0.81 9.91 1.25
N ILE A 95 -1.87 10.51 0.68
CA ILE A 95 -2.96 9.75 0.03
C ILE A 95 -2.44 8.96 -1.18
N PHE A 96 -1.56 9.57 -1.99
CA PHE A 96 -0.90 8.87 -3.10
C PHE A 96 -0.10 7.66 -2.62
N ARG A 97 0.73 7.82 -1.59
CA ARG A 97 1.53 6.74 -1.00
C ARG A 97 0.65 5.59 -0.49
N LEU A 98 -0.43 5.91 0.24
CA LEU A 98 -1.38 4.90 0.72
C LEU A 98 -2.03 4.14 -0.44
N ARG A 99 -2.36 4.83 -1.54
CA ARG A 99 -2.95 4.22 -2.74
C ARG A 99 -1.97 3.27 -3.44
N LEU A 100 -0.69 3.66 -3.54
CA LEU A 100 0.37 2.79 -4.06
C LEU A 100 0.55 1.54 -3.20
N ILE A 101 0.63 1.71 -1.87
CA ILE A 101 0.76 0.59 -0.92
C ILE A 101 -0.42 -0.38 -1.07
N LYS A 102 -1.65 0.15 -1.16
CA LYS A 102 -2.85 -0.66 -1.40
C LYS A 102 -2.76 -1.53 -2.65
N SER A 103 -2.02 -1.11 -3.69
CA SER A 103 -1.85 -1.89 -4.93
C SER A 103 -0.93 -3.11 -4.78
N VAL A 104 -0.06 -3.15 -3.76
CA VAL A 104 0.94 -4.23 -3.56
C VAL A 104 0.71 -5.06 -2.29
N ILE A 105 -0.16 -4.61 -1.38
CA ILE A 105 -0.34 -5.19 -0.03
C ILE A 105 -1.06 -6.55 0.00
N ASN A 106 -1.91 -6.83 -0.98
CA ASN A 106 -2.75 -8.03 -1.02
C ASN A 106 -2.10 -9.18 -1.81
N THR A 107 -0.78 -9.19 -1.89
CA THR A 107 -0.07 -10.18 -2.70
C THR A 107 0.52 -11.27 -1.82
N ARG A 108 0.76 -12.45 -2.41
CA ARG A 108 1.40 -13.57 -1.70
C ARG A 108 2.89 -13.33 -1.44
N PHE A 109 3.45 -12.23 -1.95
CA PHE A 109 4.84 -11.88 -1.79
C PHE A 109 4.98 -10.87 -0.66
N TYR A 110 6.01 -11.08 0.15
CA TYR A 110 6.38 -10.07 1.13
C TYR A 110 6.95 -8.85 0.42
N VAL A 111 6.27 -7.72 0.59
CA VAL A 111 6.77 -6.38 0.25
C VAL A 111 6.81 -5.62 1.57
N PRO A 112 7.94 -4.99 1.97
CA PRO A 112 8.10 -4.34 3.27
C PRO A 112 7.33 -3.00 3.38
N VAL A 113 6.05 -3.00 3.01
CA VAL A 113 5.19 -1.80 2.96
C VAL A 113 4.88 -1.22 4.33
N SER A 114 4.99 -2.01 5.40
CA SER A 114 4.78 -1.54 6.77
C SER A 114 5.70 -0.37 7.13
N TYR A 115 6.96 -0.40 6.69
CA TYR A 115 7.89 0.71 6.90
C TYR A 115 7.37 2.02 6.29
N TYR A 116 6.92 1.97 5.04
CA TYR A 116 6.39 3.15 4.34
C TYR A 116 5.04 3.61 4.90
N LEU A 117 4.21 2.68 5.42
CA LEU A 117 2.99 3.01 6.16
C LEU A 117 3.31 3.81 7.42
N PHE A 118 4.25 3.34 8.25
CA PHE A 118 4.65 4.04 9.48
C PHE A 118 5.24 5.41 9.18
N SER A 119 6.11 5.51 8.18
CA SER A 119 6.66 6.80 7.71
C SER A 119 5.55 7.78 7.30
N THR A 120 4.54 7.31 6.56
CA THR A 120 3.40 8.13 6.14
C THR A 120 2.59 8.62 7.34
N VAL A 121 2.26 7.71 8.26
CA VAL A 121 1.43 8.06 9.41
C VAL A 121 2.17 8.97 10.40
N LYS A 122 3.47 8.78 10.59
CA LYS A 122 4.29 9.62 11.47
C LYS A 122 4.23 11.08 11.05
N GLN A 123 4.41 11.37 9.76
CA GLN A 123 4.32 12.72 9.24
C GLN A 123 2.93 13.33 9.44
N THR A 124 1.88 12.52 9.27
CA THR A 124 0.50 12.94 9.53
C THR A 124 0.35 13.38 10.98
N LEU A 125 0.79 12.57 11.94
CA LEU A 125 0.72 12.87 13.38
C LEU A 125 1.53 14.10 13.81
N GLU A 126 2.56 14.47 13.05
CA GLU A 126 3.37 15.67 13.30
C GLU A 126 2.64 16.98 12.94
N ILE A 127 1.58 16.92 12.13
CA ILE A 127 0.79 18.10 11.76
C ILE A 127 -0.05 18.57 12.95
N LYS A 128 0.20 19.81 13.38
CA LYS A 128 -0.49 20.49 14.47
C LYS A 128 -1.47 21.55 13.96
N ASN A 129 -2.40 21.96 14.83
CA ASN A 129 -3.39 23.01 14.56
C ASN A 129 -4.27 22.64 13.36
N LEU A 130 -4.90 21.47 13.44
CA LEU A 130 -5.85 21.00 12.45
C LEU A 130 -7.08 21.91 12.41
N VAL A 131 -7.67 22.02 11.21
CA VAL A 131 -8.84 22.83 10.94
C VAL A 131 -9.84 21.94 10.20
N SER A 132 -11.09 21.92 10.66
CA SER A 132 -12.16 21.28 9.91
C SER A 132 -12.49 22.13 8.69
N LEU A 133 -12.45 21.51 7.51
CA LEU A 133 -12.78 22.12 6.23
C LEU A 133 -14.11 21.60 5.66
N ASN A 134 -14.75 20.62 6.31
CA ASN A 134 -15.99 19.97 5.87
C ASN A 134 -15.89 19.40 4.45
N ILE A 135 -14.73 18.84 4.09
CA ILE A 135 -14.49 18.21 2.80
C ILE A 135 -14.69 16.69 2.89
N ASN A 136 -15.19 16.08 1.82
CA ASN A 136 -15.17 14.63 1.68
C ASN A 136 -13.81 14.19 1.12
N VAL A 137 -13.15 13.26 1.80
CA VAL A 137 -11.81 12.78 1.43
C VAL A 137 -11.88 11.32 1.07
N ASP A 138 -11.38 10.98 -0.11
CA ASP A 138 -11.19 9.61 -0.55
C ASP A 138 -9.88 9.46 -1.35
N TYR A 139 -9.69 8.27 -1.93
CA TYR A 139 -8.50 7.94 -2.71
C TYR A 139 -8.35 8.74 -4.02
N SER A 140 -9.35 9.50 -4.47
CA SER A 140 -9.25 10.43 -5.60
C SER A 140 -8.48 11.70 -5.24
N ASN A 141 -8.39 12.06 -3.96
CA ASN A 141 -7.65 13.22 -3.44
C ASN A 141 -6.13 12.99 -3.38
N VAL A 142 -5.54 12.43 -4.43
CA VAL A 142 -4.15 11.95 -4.47
C VAL A 142 -3.12 13.08 -4.33
N LYS A 143 -3.52 14.32 -4.61
CA LYS A 143 -2.73 15.53 -4.46
C LYS A 143 -3.44 16.46 -3.47
N ILE A 144 -2.87 16.57 -2.27
CA ILE A 144 -3.39 17.46 -1.24
C ILE A 144 -2.95 18.89 -1.59
N LYS A 145 -3.90 19.82 -1.67
CA LYS A 145 -3.58 21.23 -1.95
C LYS A 145 -2.98 21.88 -0.71
N GLN A 146 -2.21 22.95 -0.90
CA GLN A 146 -1.58 23.67 0.21
C GLN A 146 -2.57 24.11 1.30
N ALA A 147 -3.78 24.55 0.90
CA ALA A 147 -4.84 24.95 1.81
C ALA A 147 -5.44 23.79 2.62
N GLU A 148 -5.31 22.56 2.12
CA GLU A 148 -5.90 21.35 2.69
C GLU A 148 -4.92 20.61 3.61
N LEU A 149 -3.63 20.99 3.67
CA LEU A 149 -2.61 20.29 4.47
C LEU A 149 -2.92 20.23 5.97
N LYS A 150 -3.76 21.14 6.48
CA LYS A 150 -4.20 21.14 7.89
C LYS A 150 -5.63 20.64 8.07
N SER A 151 -6.24 20.05 7.04
CA SER A 151 -7.57 19.46 7.13
C SER A 151 -7.59 18.32 8.14
N GLU A 152 -8.51 18.41 9.10
CA GLU A 152 -8.82 17.31 10.02
C GLU A 152 -9.33 16.07 9.26
N GLU A 153 -10.15 16.29 8.23
CA GLU A 153 -10.76 15.22 7.43
C GLU A 153 -9.70 14.40 6.67
N ILE A 154 -8.69 15.07 6.09
CA ILE A 154 -7.56 14.39 5.44
C ILE A 154 -6.73 13.60 6.45
N HIS A 155 -6.46 14.20 7.60
CA HIS A 155 -5.70 13.55 8.66
C HIS A 155 -6.41 12.26 9.11
N MET A 156 -7.70 12.34 9.41
CA MET A 156 -8.50 11.20 9.84
C MET A 156 -8.62 10.12 8.76
N PHE A 157 -8.75 10.52 7.49
CA PHE A 157 -8.72 9.57 6.36
C PHE A 157 -7.41 8.79 6.33
N ILE A 158 -6.26 9.47 6.46
CA ILE A 158 -4.93 8.83 6.45
C ILE A 158 -4.77 7.85 7.63
N ILE A 159 -5.17 8.25 8.84
CA ILE A 159 -5.10 7.37 10.03
C ILE A 159 -5.97 6.12 9.86
N LYS A 160 -7.19 6.29 9.35
CA LYS A 160 -8.10 5.17 9.11
C LYS A 160 -7.59 4.21 8.04
N GLU A 161 -7.09 4.74 6.93
CA GLU A 161 -6.52 3.90 5.88
C GLU A 161 -5.20 3.26 6.30
N PHE A 162 -4.42 3.90 7.18
CA PHE A 162 -3.26 3.27 7.82
C PHE A 162 -3.67 2.02 8.63
N GLU A 163 -4.69 2.10 9.50
CA GLU A 163 -5.21 0.93 10.23
C GLU A 163 -5.64 -0.17 9.25
N ASN A 164 -6.45 0.18 8.25
CA ASN A 164 -6.96 -0.76 7.26
C ASN A 164 -5.82 -1.49 6.51
N LEU A 165 -4.83 -0.74 6.02
CA LEU A 165 -3.73 -1.30 5.25
C LEU A 165 -2.78 -2.10 6.14
N LEU A 166 -2.41 -1.59 7.31
CA LEU A 166 -1.54 -2.32 8.23
C LEU A 166 -2.16 -3.67 8.61
N MET A 167 -3.44 -3.69 8.96
CA MET A 167 -4.13 -4.91 9.35
C MET A 167 -4.21 -5.92 8.19
N LYS A 168 -4.45 -5.46 6.96
CA LYS A 168 -4.39 -6.31 5.76
C LYS A 168 -3.02 -6.90 5.51
N HIS A 169 -1.97 -6.09 5.68
CA HIS A 169 -0.59 -6.57 5.55
C HIS A 169 -0.29 -7.66 6.58
N LEU A 170 -0.65 -7.44 7.84
CA LEU A 170 -0.44 -8.42 8.91
C LEU A 170 -1.27 -9.69 8.68
N ASP A 171 -2.53 -9.57 8.23
CA ASP A 171 -3.36 -10.73 7.92
C ASP A 171 -2.72 -11.64 6.85
N CYS A 172 -2.05 -11.07 5.85
CA CYS A 172 -1.37 -11.84 4.81
C CYS A 172 -0.31 -12.79 5.36
N PHE A 173 0.33 -12.44 6.48
CA PHE A 173 1.38 -13.23 7.14
C PHE A 173 0.94 -13.84 8.48
N SER A 174 -0.34 -13.69 8.84
CA SER A 174 -0.86 -14.01 10.17
C SER A 174 -0.85 -15.50 10.52
N ASN A 175 -0.80 -16.36 9.50
CA ASN A 175 -0.69 -17.81 9.68
C ASN A 175 0.76 -18.31 9.67
N SER A 176 1.74 -17.44 9.43
CA SER A 176 3.14 -17.84 9.36
C SER A 176 3.69 -18.18 10.74
N ILE A 177 4.55 -19.19 10.78
CA ILE A 177 5.30 -19.55 12.00
C ILE A 177 6.17 -18.39 12.52
N GLY A 178 6.60 -17.50 11.62
CA GLY A 178 7.38 -16.29 11.94
C GLY A 178 6.53 -15.05 12.24
N PHE A 179 5.20 -15.19 12.34
CA PHE A 179 4.32 -14.07 12.65
C PHE A 179 4.65 -13.38 13.98
N PRO A 180 4.95 -14.08 15.10
CA PRO A 180 5.28 -13.43 16.37
C PRO A 180 6.46 -12.45 16.26
N GLU A 181 7.47 -12.80 15.47
CA GLU A 181 8.65 -11.98 15.21
C GLU A 181 8.28 -10.72 14.40
N LEU A 182 7.48 -10.85 13.34
CA LEU A 182 6.94 -9.72 12.58
C LEU A 182 6.07 -8.80 13.46
N ALA A 183 5.19 -9.38 14.26
CA ALA A 183 4.28 -8.67 15.15
C ALA A 183 5.05 -7.83 16.18
N ASN A 184 6.14 -8.34 16.74
CA ASN A 184 6.97 -7.59 17.68
C ASN A 184 7.53 -6.29 17.08
N VAL A 185 8.06 -6.36 15.86
CA VAL A 185 8.59 -5.18 15.16
C VAL A 185 7.49 -4.15 14.94
N VAL A 186 6.31 -4.61 14.50
CA VAL A 186 5.15 -3.75 14.25
C VAL A 186 4.61 -3.11 15.52
N ILE A 187 4.51 -3.88 16.63
CA ILE A 187 4.09 -3.37 17.93
C ILE A 187 5.07 -2.32 18.45
N PHE A 188 6.38 -2.54 18.27
CA PHE A 188 7.40 -1.56 18.64
C PHE A 188 7.19 -0.23 17.90
N GLU A 189 7.01 -0.27 16.57
CA GLU A 189 6.75 0.93 15.77
C GLU A 189 5.43 1.63 16.18
N LEU A 190 4.37 0.87 16.44
CA LEU A 190 3.10 1.43 16.91
C LEU A 190 3.23 2.13 18.27
N ASN A 191 4.05 1.61 19.19
CA ASN A 191 4.33 2.27 20.46
C ASN A 191 5.02 3.63 20.26
N ASN A 192 5.90 3.76 19.27
CA ASN A 192 6.60 5.02 18.95
C ASN A 192 5.68 6.07 18.32
N LEU A 193 4.49 5.68 17.84
CA LEU A 193 3.51 6.58 17.23
C LEU A 193 2.46 7.08 18.24
N LYS A 194 2.42 6.55 19.46
CA LYS A 194 1.50 6.98 20.51
C LYS A 194 1.74 8.43 20.88
N THR A 195 0.83 9.31 20.49
CA THR A 195 0.90 10.73 20.77
C THR A 195 -0.48 11.36 20.93
N GLY A 196 -0.60 12.29 21.88
CA GLY A 196 -1.81 13.08 22.11
C GLY A 196 -3.10 12.26 22.13
N ILE A 197 -4.05 12.64 21.26
CA ILE A 197 -5.37 12.03 21.17
C ILE A 197 -5.38 10.64 20.50
N PHE A 198 -4.28 10.20 19.91
CA PHE A 198 -4.20 8.93 19.17
C PHE A 198 -3.68 7.76 20.01
N VAL A 199 -3.34 7.98 21.28
CA VAL A 199 -2.82 6.93 22.18
C VAL A 199 -3.78 5.73 22.24
N GLU A 200 -5.07 5.96 22.51
CA GLU A 200 -6.08 4.90 22.59
C GLU A 200 -6.28 4.15 21.26
N PHE A 201 -6.18 4.87 20.14
CA PHE A 201 -6.26 4.28 18.81
C PHE A 201 -5.13 3.27 18.59
N PHE A 202 -3.89 3.62 18.93
CA PHE A 202 -2.75 2.73 18.79
C PHE A 202 -2.76 1.59 19.82
N ASP A 203 -3.21 1.83 21.05
CA ASP A 203 -3.40 0.78 22.07
C ASP A 203 -4.37 -0.30 21.60
N ARG A 204 -5.49 0.10 20.98
CA ARG A 204 -6.45 -0.83 20.39
C ARG A 204 -5.82 -1.68 19.29
N LEU A 205 -5.03 -1.06 18.40
CA LEU A 205 -4.34 -1.76 17.32
C LEU A 205 -3.33 -2.78 17.87
N ILE A 206 -2.47 -2.35 18.81
CA ILE A 206 -1.49 -3.21 19.47
C ILE A 206 -2.19 -4.39 20.13
N SER A 207 -3.27 -4.16 20.88
CA SER A 207 -4.03 -5.21 21.55
C SER A 207 -4.54 -6.29 20.59
N LYS A 208 -5.02 -5.89 19.39
CA LYS A 208 -5.44 -6.84 18.35
C LYS A 208 -4.27 -7.70 17.86
N ILE A 209 -3.12 -7.08 17.61
CA ILE A 209 -1.92 -7.74 17.09
C ILE A 209 -1.33 -8.68 18.14
N GLU A 210 -1.22 -8.25 19.39
CA GLU A 210 -0.74 -9.05 20.53
C GLU A 210 -1.58 -10.30 20.74
N LYS A 211 -2.92 -10.17 20.67
CA LYS A 211 -3.82 -11.32 20.80
C LYS A 211 -3.51 -12.40 19.76
N HIS A 212 -3.31 -12.02 18.49
CA HIS A 212 -3.00 -12.98 17.43
C HIS A 212 -1.58 -13.54 17.56
N LYS A 213 -0.61 -12.69 17.89
CA LYS A 213 0.78 -13.10 18.18
C LYS A 213 0.82 -14.18 19.26
N ASN A 214 0.12 -13.97 20.38
CA ASN A 214 0.12 -14.91 21.50
C ASN A 214 -0.55 -16.23 21.09
N TYR A 215 -1.64 -16.19 20.34
CA TYR A 215 -2.28 -17.38 19.77
C TYR A 215 -1.31 -18.21 18.92
N VAL A 216 -0.61 -17.60 17.96
CA VAL A 216 0.37 -18.31 17.12
C VAL A 216 1.51 -18.89 17.95
N GLN A 217 2.01 -18.14 18.95
CA GLN A 217 3.06 -18.60 19.85
C GLN A 217 2.62 -19.81 20.70
N GLU A 218 1.39 -19.81 21.21
CA GLU A 218 0.83 -20.93 21.96
C GLU A 218 0.71 -22.19 21.10
N GLU A 219 0.21 -22.05 19.87
CA GLU A 219 0.11 -23.18 18.94
C GLU A 219 1.51 -23.71 18.57
N ARG A 220 2.48 -22.83 18.32
CA ARG A 220 3.89 -23.20 18.07
C ARG A 220 4.45 -24.06 19.21
N ASN A 221 4.17 -23.67 20.46
CA ASN A 221 4.63 -24.37 21.65
C ASN A 221 3.96 -25.76 21.81
N LYS A 222 2.69 -25.91 21.38
CA LYS A 222 1.96 -27.20 21.42
C LYS A 222 2.42 -28.18 20.33
N SER A 223 2.73 -27.69 19.14
CA SER A 223 2.92 -28.52 17.95
C SER A 223 4.30 -29.20 17.82
N LYS A 224 5.25 -28.97 18.74
CA LYS A 224 6.64 -29.54 18.69
C LYS A 224 7.24 -29.50 17.28
N ILE A 225 7.18 -28.34 16.64
CA ILE A 225 7.52 -28.17 15.23
C ILE A 225 9.04 -28.28 15.06
N ASP A 226 9.48 -29.14 14.14
CA ASP A 226 10.83 -29.09 13.59
C ASP A 226 10.88 -28.00 12.52
N VAL A 227 11.45 -26.85 12.85
CA VAL A 227 11.54 -25.68 11.95
C VAL A 227 12.49 -25.90 10.77
N LEU A 228 13.32 -26.95 10.81
CA LEU A 228 14.24 -27.30 9.73
C LEU A 228 13.57 -28.13 8.63
N LYS A 229 12.35 -28.64 8.87
CA LYS A 229 11.58 -29.43 7.90
C LYS A 229 10.45 -28.60 7.31
N THR A 230 10.44 -28.47 6.00
CA THR A 230 9.43 -27.67 5.28
C THR A 230 8.02 -28.27 5.42
N GLU A 231 7.89 -29.60 5.51
CA GLU A 231 6.57 -30.24 5.63
C GLU A 231 5.87 -29.93 6.96
N THR A 232 6.61 -29.93 8.06
CA THR A 232 6.09 -29.64 9.41
C THR A 232 5.70 -28.18 9.55
N VAL A 233 6.49 -27.26 8.98
CA VAL A 233 6.15 -25.83 8.91
C VAL A 233 4.88 -25.61 8.09
N ASN A 234 4.80 -26.18 6.89
CA ASN A 234 3.60 -26.06 6.04
C ASN A 234 2.35 -26.65 6.69
N ALA A 235 2.48 -27.77 7.41
CA ALA A 235 1.35 -28.36 8.14
C ALA A 235 0.86 -27.46 9.26
N PHE A 236 1.78 -26.81 9.99
CA PHE A 236 1.44 -25.82 11.00
C PHE A 236 0.71 -24.61 10.39
N GLU A 237 1.30 -23.96 9.38
CA GLU A 237 0.77 -22.72 8.79
C GLU A 237 -0.60 -22.91 8.11
N LYS A 238 -0.93 -24.14 7.70
CA LYS A 238 -2.28 -24.50 7.19
C LYS A 238 -3.34 -24.61 8.28
N ASN A 239 -2.94 -24.96 9.50
CA ASN A 239 -3.86 -25.18 10.63
C ASN A 239 -4.06 -23.92 11.48
N ILE A 240 -3.19 -22.93 11.34
CA ILE A 240 -3.33 -21.64 12.03
C ILE A 240 -4.45 -20.83 11.40
N LYS A 241 -5.36 -20.35 12.26
CA LYS A 241 -6.41 -19.41 11.85
C LYS A 241 -5.78 -18.08 11.48
N LYS A 242 -6.32 -17.46 10.43
CA LYS A 242 -5.95 -16.09 10.06
C LYS A 242 -6.39 -15.08 11.11
N MET A 243 -5.67 -13.96 11.17
CA MET A 243 -6.05 -12.81 11.97
C MET A 243 -7.34 -12.22 11.41
N GLN A 244 -8.38 -12.09 12.23
CA GLN A 244 -9.60 -11.41 11.79
C GLN A 244 -9.32 -9.90 11.75
N SER A 245 -9.17 -9.35 10.55
CA SER A 245 -9.01 -7.92 10.27
C SER A 245 -10.32 -7.15 10.45
#